data_AF-A0A9Q0VQK0-F1
#
_entry.id   AF-A0A9Q0VQK0-F1
#
_cell.length_a   1.000
_cell.length_b   1.000
_cell.length_c   1.000
_cell.angle_alpha   90.00
_cell.angle_beta   90.00
_cell.angle_gamma   90.00
#
_symmetry.space_group_name_H-M   'P 1'
#
loop_
_entity.id
_entity.type
_entity.pdbx_description
1 polymer ?
#
loop_
_entity_poly.entity_id
_entity_poly.type
_entity_poly.pdbx_seq_one_letter_code
_entity_poly.pdbx_strand_id
1 'polypeptide(L)'
;MIIIGDVLSGTSSSGAHHAGVLEGWFGEHWWNARAFVLLITTLFVFSPLACFKRIDSLSYTSALSVALAVVFLVITVGITIVKLLNGSIAMPRLMPDVTDLTSFWKLFTTVPVLVTAFICHYNVHSIDNELEDSTQIKPVVRTALALCSSVYIMTSIFGFLLFGDGTLDDVLANFDMDLGIPYSSLLNDAVRVSYAAHLMLVFPIVFFPLRLNLDGLLFPSARPFHQANMRFALITIGLIATIFLGANFIPSIWDAFQFTGATAAVCLGFIFPASLTLR
;
A
#
# COMPACT_ATOMS: atom_id res chain seq x y z
N MET A 1 1.69 -5.60 -3.93
CA MET A 1 2.04 -7.04 -4.03
C MET A 1 3.10 -7.43 -3.02
N ILE A 2 4.20 -6.67 -2.84
CA ILE A 2 5.22 -6.96 -1.81
C ILE A 2 4.60 -7.15 -0.42
N ILE A 3 3.87 -6.14 0.11
CA ILE A 3 3.17 -6.22 1.42
C ILE A 3 2.27 -7.46 1.52
N ILE A 4 1.52 -7.80 0.46
CA ILE A 4 0.63 -8.97 0.48
C ILE A 4 1.44 -10.27 0.57
N GLY A 5 2.59 -10.34 -0.11
CA GLY A 5 3.55 -11.42 0.06
C GLY A 5 4.06 -11.48 1.50
N ASP A 6 4.56 -10.37 2.03
CA ASP A 6 5.12 -10.32 3.38
C ASP A 6 4.08 -10.69 4.46
N VAL A 7 2.84 -10.23 4.31
CA VAL A 7 1.75 -10.55 5.23
C VAL A 7 1.35 -12.03 5.14
N LEU A 8 1.21 -12.60 3.95
CA LEU A 8 0.71 -13.98 3.80
C LEU A 8 1.80 -15.05 3.96
N SER A 9 2.99 -14.80 3.43
CA SER A 9 4.13 -15.72 3.37
C SER A 9 5.31 -15.37 4.28
N GLY A 10 5.21 -14.28 5.04
CA GLY A 10 6.28 -13.86 5.93
C GLY A 10 7.38 -13.08 5.22
N THR A 11 8.26 -12.47 6.02
CA THR A 11 9.39 -11.69 5.54
C THR A 11 10.62 -11.90 6.42
N SER A 12 11.80 -11.78 5.82
CA SER A 12 13.09 -11.85 6.51
C SER A 12 13.97 -10.62 6.21
N SER A 13 13.37 -9.53 5.72
CA SER A 13 14.10 -8.34 5.27
C SER A 13 14.83 -7.61 6.41
N SER A 14 14.34 -7.70 7.64
CA SER A 14 14.91 -7.07 8.84
C SER A 14 15.99 -7.91 9.54
N GLY A 15 16.38 -9.05 8.96
CA GLY A 15 17.38 -9.97 9.52
C GLY A 15 16.82 -11.03 10.49
N ALA A 16 15.59 -10.83 10.99
CA ALA A 16 14.80 -11.86 11.68
C ALA A 16 13.66 -12.32 10.77
N HIS A 17 13.30 -13.60 10.87
CA HIS A 17 12.16 -14.14 10.12
C HIS A 17 10.85 -13.84 10.87
N HIS A 18 9.95 -13.12 10.21
CA HIS A 18 8.62 -12.79 10.68
C HIS A 18 7.60 -13.64 9.93
N ALA A 19 6.89 -14.51 10.66
CA ALA A 19 6.04 -15.53 10.07
C ALA A 19 4.80 -14.94 9.39
N GLY A 20 4.50 -15.42 8.18
CA GLY A 20 3.28 -15.11 7.43
C GLY A 20 2.00 -15.58 8.13
N VAL A 21 0.83 -15.07 7.73
CA VAL A 21 -0.47 -15.59 8.22
C VAL A 21 -0.61 -17.07 7.88
N LEU A 22 -0.22 -17.47 6.67
CA LEU A 22 -0.33 -18.86 6.23
C LEU A 22 0.68 -19.77 6.96
N GLU A 23 1.88 -19.27 7.23
CA GLU A 23 2.87 -19.97 8.04
C GLU A 23 2.42 -20.10 9.50
N GLY A 24 1.82 -19.06 10.08
CA GLY A 24 1.27 -19.11 11.43
C GLY A 24 0.11 -20.09 11.59
N TRP A 25 -0.76 -20.22 10.58
CA TRP A 25 -1.92 -21.11 10.63
C TRP A 25 -1.59 -22.56 10.31
N PHE A 26 -0.68 -22.78 9.36
CA PHE A 26 -0.44 -24.10 8.80
C PHE A 26 0.99 -24.61 9.00
N GLY A 27 1.92 -23.80 9.50
CA GLY A 27 3.35 -24.11 9.60
C GLY A 27 4.11 -23.85 8.30
N GLU A 28 5.44 -24.00 8.34
CA GLU A 28 6.30 -23.83 7.16
C GLU A 28 6.05 -24.92 6.11
N HIS A 29 5.63 -24.51 4.93
CA HIS A 29 5.36 -25.41 3.80
C HIS A 29 5.83 -24.78 2.49
N TRP A 30 6.16 -25.60 1.49
CA TRP A 30 6.58 -25.13 0.17
C TRP A 30 5.54 -24.22 -0.52
N TRP A 31 4.25 -24.46 -0.26
CA TRP A 31 3.15 -23.68 -0.81
C TRP A 31 2.92 -22.36 -0.05
N ASN A 32 3.56 -22.18 1.11
CA ASN A 32 3.61 -20.88 1.80
C ASN A 32 4.73 -19.99 1.26
N ALA A 33 5.60 -20.49 0.38
CA ALA A 33 6.64 -19.68 -0.22
C ALA A 33 6.07 -18.46 -0.95
N ARG A 34 6.68 -17.30 -0.74
CA ARG A 34 6.26 -16.00 -1.30
C ARG A 34 5.91 -16.06 -2.78
N ALA A 35 6.75 -16.71 -3.59
CA ALA A 35 6.51 -16.83 -5.03
C ALA A 35 5.24 -17.62 -5.36
N PHE A 36 4.96 -18.70 -4.64
CA PHE A 36 3.77 -19.51 -4.86
C PHE A 36 2.51 -18.77 -4.40
N VAL A 37 2.53 -18.18 -3.20
CA VAL A 37 1.40 -17.40 -2.66
C VAL A 37 1.06 -16.24 -3.59
N LEU A 38 2.06 -15.46 -4.00
CA LEU A 38 1.85 -14.35 -4.94
C LEU A 38 1.34 -14.84 -6.29
N LEU A 39 1.77 -16.01 -6.78
CA LEU A 39 1.27 -16.57 -8.04
C LEU A 39 -0.23 -16.89 -7.94
N ILE A 40 -0.63 -17.59 -6.87
CA ILE A 40 -2.04 -17.93 -6.62
C ILE A 40 -2.87 -16.65 -6.44
N THR A 41 -2.44 -15.70 -5.62
CA THR A 41 -3.14 -14.42 -5.46
C THR A 41 -3.23 -13.67 -6.80
N THR A 42 -2.20 -13.73 -7.63
CA THR A 42 -2.22 -13.09 -8.95
C THR A 42 -3.24 -13.71 -9.89
N LEU A 43 -3.28 -15.04 -9.96
CA LEU A 43 -4.19 -15.75 -10.86
C LEU A 43 -5.65 -15.64 -10.42
N PHE A 44 -5.92 -15.76 -9.11
CA PHE A 44 -7.28 -15.85 -8.59
C PHE A 44 -7.85 -14.53 -8.05
N VAL A 45 -7.01 -13.53 -7.75
CA VAL A 45 -7.45 -12.23 -7.23
C VAL A 45 -7.08 -11.11 -8.20
N PHE A 46 -5.80 -10.87 -8.47
CA PHE A 46 -5.40 -9.70 -9.26
C PHE A 46 -5.83 -9.78 -10.72
N SER A 47 -5.71 -10.94 -11.37
CA SER A 47 -6.10 -11.13 -12.76
C SER A 47 -7.60 -10.85 -12.98
N PRO A 48 -8.54 -11.48 -12.24
CA PRO A 48 -9.96 -11.16 -12.42
C PRO A 48 -10.30 -9.71 -12.06
N LEU A 49 -9.70 -9.15 -11.00
CA LEU A 49 -9.92 -7.75 -10.62
C LEU A 49 -9.36 -6.77 -11.68
N ALA A 50 -8.25 -7.08 -12.32
CA ALA A 50 -7.65 -6.25 -13.38
C ALA A 50 -8.44 -6.29 -14.69
N CYS A 51 -9.23 -7.35 -14.92
CA CYS A 51 -10.03 -7.48 -16.14
C CYS A 51 -11.23 -6.52 -16.19
N PHE A 52 -11.58 -5.86 -15.08
CA PHE A 52 -12.64 -4.85 -15.10
C PHE A 52 -12.27 -3.67 -16.02
N LYS A 53 -13.21 -3.35 -16.90
CA LYS A 53 -13.07 -2.31 -17.94
C LYS A 53 -13.63 -0.95 -17.53
N ARG A 54 -14.41 -0.86 -16.44
CA ARG A 54 -15.04 0.38 -15.96
C ARG A 54 -14.76 0.58 -14.47
N ILE A 55 -14.33 1.79 -14.11
CA ILE A 55 -14.08 2.20 -12.71
C ILE A 55 -15.37 2.25 -11.89
N ASP A 56 -16.52 2.57 -12.49
CA ASP A 56 -17.84 2.57 -11.82
C ASP A 56 -18.17 1.28 -11.05
N SER A 57 -17.87 0.14 -11.67
CA SER A 57 -18.10 -1.18 -11.05
C SER A 57 -17.24 -1.41 -9.80
N LEU A 58 -16.20 -0.61 -9.62
CA LEU A 58 -15.29 -0.67 -8.48
C LEU A 58 -15.69 0.28 -7.33
N SER A 59 -16.72 1.12 -7.48
CA SER A 59 -17.17 2.03 -6.40
C SER A 59 -17.44 1.29 -5.09
N TYR A 60 -18.16 0.15 -5.15
CA TYR A 60 -18.39 -0.73 -4.00
C TYR A 60 -17.08 -1.31 -3.43
N THR A 61 -16.16 -1.75 -4.31
CA THR A 61 -14.86 -2.29 -3.88
C THR A 61 -13.98 -1.24 -3.23
N SER A 62 -14.06 0.02 -3.67
CA SER A 62 -13.36 1.17 -3.10
C SER A 62 -13.90 1.50 -1.71
N ALA A 63 -15.23 1.59 -1.56
CA ALA A 63 -15.86 1.81 -0.25
C ALA A 63 -15.51 0.70 0.75
N LEU A 64 -15.58 -0.56 0.32
CA LEU A 64 -15.19 -1.71 1.14
C LEU A 64 -13.71 -1.66 1.50
N SER A 65 -12.84 -1.28 0.56
CA SER A 65 -11.41 -1.11 0.79
C SER A 65 -11.12 -0.08 1.87
N VAL A 66 -11.75 1.11 1.81
CA VAL A 66 -11.61 2.15 2.84
C VAL A 66 -12.11 1.64 4.19
N ALA A 67 -13.24 0.93 4.22
CA ALA A 67 -13.77 0.34 5.47
C ALA A 67 -12.77 -0.65 6.11
N LEU A 68 -12.12 -1.51 5.32
CA LEU A 68 -11.09 -2.44 5.81
C LEU A 68 -9.86 -1.70 6.37
N ALA A 69 -9.41 -0.61 5.74
CA ALA A 69 -8.33 0.21 6.27
C ALA A 69 -8.71 0.87 7.61
N VAL A 70 -9.97 1.31 7.75
CA VAL A 70 -10.49 1.84 9.02
C VAL A 70 -10.56 0.74 10.09
N VAL A 71 -10.96 -0.48 9.74
CA VAL A 71 -10.96 -1.62 10.67
C VAL A 71 -9.54 -1.89 11.19
N PHE A 72 -8.55 -1.96 10.31
CA PHE A 72 -7.13 -2.06 10.68
C PHE A 72 -6.73 -0.97 11.69
N LEU A 73 -7.10 0.27 11.42
CA LEU A 73 -6.78 1.41 12.29
C LEU A 73 -7.46 1.29 13.66
N VAL A 74 -8.76 0.99 13.68
CA VAL A 74 -9.54 0.87 14.92
C VAL A 74 -9.01 -0.25 15.80
N ILE A 75 -8.66 -1.41 15.22
CA ILE A 75 -8.08 -2.52 15.98
C ILE A 75 -6.72 -2.10 16.54
N THR A 76 -5.85 -1.50 15.73
CA THR A 76 -4.52 -1.03 16.18
C THR A 76 -4.61 -0.02 17.32
N VAL A 77 -5.53 0.95 17.20
CA VAL A 77 -5.83 1.93 18.26
C VAL A 77 -6.32 1.22 19.52
N GLY A 78 -7.26 0.27 19.39
CA GLY A 78 -7.81 -0.48 20.51
C GLY A 78 -6.76 -1.29 21.27
N ILE A 79 -5.91 -2.02 20.54
CA ILE A 79 -4.76 -2.77 21.10
C ILE A 79 -3.84 -1.81 21.88
N THR A 80 -3.50 -0.68 21.27
CA THR A 80 -2.60 0.31 21.87
C THR A 80 -3.19 0.89 23.16
N ILE A 81 -4.48 1.24 23.16
CA ILE A 81 -5.17 1.74 24.36
C ILE A 81 -5.19 0.69 25.47
N VAL A 82 -5.54 -0.56 25.16
CA VAL A 82 -5.56 -1.64 26.17
C VAL A 82 -4.18 -1.84 26.78
N LYS A 83 -3.14 -1.89 25.96
CA LYS A 83 -1.76 -2.02 26.45
C LYS A 83 -1.30 -0.82 27.28
N LEU A 84 -1.72 0.39 26.91
CA LEU A 84 -1.43 1.62 27.66
C LEU A 84 -2.09 1.60 29.03
N LEU A 85 -3.36 1.18 29.11
CA LEU A 85 -4.10 1.03 30.37
C LEU A 85 -3.50 -0.04 31.28
N ASN A 86 -3.00 -1.13 30.69
CA ASN A 86 -2.31 -2.19 31.42
C ASN A 86 -0.89 -1.81 31.88
N GLY A 87 -0.39 -0.62 31.51
CA GLY A 87 0.99 -0.18 31.83
C GLY A 87 2.08 -1.01 31.14
N SER A 88 1.71 -1.75 30.09
CA SER A 88 2.62 -2.68 29.38
C SER A 88 3.40 -2.02 28.24
N ILE A 89 3.07 -0.78 27.89
CA ILE A 89 3.80 0.01 26.89
C ILE A 89 4.91 0.80 27.60
N ALA A 90 6.16 0.51 27.24
CA ALA A 90 7.25 1.44 27.50
C ALA A 90 7.08 2.66 26.58
N MET A 91 7.05 3.86 27.14
CA MET A 91 6.92 5.09 26.34
C MET A 91 8.08 5.15 25.34
N PRO A 92 7.81 5.14 24.02
CA PRO A 92 8.86 5.12 23.02
C PRO A 92 9.57 6.49 22.95
N ARG A 93 10.77 6.49 22.37
CA ARG A 93 11.55 7.71 22.16
C ARG A 93 10.84 8.59 21.13
N LEU A 94 10.31 9.73 21.57
CA LEU A 94 9.60 10.66 20.69
C LEU A 94 10.55 11.46 19.78
N MET A 95 11.82 11.58 20.18
CA MET A 95 12.86 12.27 19.42
C MET A 95 13.80 11.25 18.77
N PRO A 96 14.28 11.51 17.55
CA PRO A 96 15.22 10.63 16.88
C PRO A 96 16.56 10.60 17.63
N ASP A 97 17.18 9.42 17.67
CA ASP A 97 18.52 9.23 18.23
C ASP A 97 19.56 9.59 17.16
N VAL A 98 20.07 10.82 17.22
CA VAL A 98 21.06 11.34 16.27
C VAL A 98 22.44 11.27 16.92
N THR A 99 23.07 10.11 16.83
CA THR A 99 24.41 9.87 17.39
C THR A 99 25.53 10.33 16.46
N ASP A 100 25.29 10.34 15.15
CA ASP A 100 26.27 10.64 14.11
C ASP A 100 25.64 11.31 12.87
N LEU A 101 26.50 11.85 11.99
CA LEU A 101 26.06 12.48 10.73
C LEU A 101 25.32 11.48 9.82
N THR A 102 25.70 10.21 9.86
CA THR A 102 25.03 9.14 9.12
C THR A 102 23.58 8.94 9.59
N SER A 103 23.32 8.95 10.90
CA SER A 103 21.95 8.89 11.44
C SER A 103 21.14 10.14 11.09
N PHE A 104 21.78 11.30 11.04
CA PHE A 104 21.13 12.53 10.57
C PHE A 104 20.67 12.40 9.10
N TRP A 105 21.52 11.90 8.21
CA TRP A 105 21.16 11.69 6.80
C TRP A 105 20.07 10.63 6.62
N LYS A 106 20.01 9.62 7.48
CA LYS A 106 18.94 8.61 7.46
C LYS A 106 17.55 9.22 7.67
N LEU A 107 17.43 10.33 8.41
CA LEU A 107 16.14 11.03 8.57
C LEU A 107 15.55 11.50 7.23
N PHE A 108 16.41 11.88 6.28
CA PHE A 108 15.97 12.33 4.95
C PHE A 108 15.43 11.19 4.08
N THR A 109 15.72 9.94 4.44
CA THR A 109 15.21 8.78 3.69
C THR A 109 13.70 8.59 3.87
N THR A 110 13.11 9.19 4.90
CA THR A 110 11.66 9.25 5.14
C THR A 110 10.96 10.24 4.19
N VAL A 111 11.65 11.27 3.70
CA VAL A 111 11.05 12.30 2.83
C VAL A 111 10.47 11.69 1.54
N PRO A 112 11.23 10.88 0.78
CA PRO A 112 10.67 10.14 -0.36
C PRO A 112 9.45 9.27 -0.04
N VAL A 113 9.44 8.62 1.13
CA VAL A 113 8.30 7.78 1.56
C VAL A 113 7.06 8.64 1.77
N LEU A 114 7.20 9.80 2.44
CA LEU A 114 6.10 10.76 2.61
C LEU A 114 5.60 11.32 1.27
N VAL A 115 6.52 11.67 0.36
CA VAL A 115 6.15 12.15 -0.98
C VAL A 115 5.38 11.07 -1.76
N THR A 116 5.79 9.81 -1.64
CA THR A 116 5.06 8.67 -2.22
C THR A 116 3.69 8.49 -1.58
N ALA A 117 3.57 8.66 -0.26
CA ALA A 117 2.30 8.47 0.44
C ALA A 117 1.22 9.47 -0.01
N PHE A 118 1.61 10.68 -0.41
CA PHE A 118 0.71 11.75 -0.87
C PHE A 118 0.61 11.88 -2.40
N ILE A 119 1.24 10.99 -3.18
CA ILE A 119 1.14 11.03 -4.64
C ILE A 119 -0.17 10.41 -5.14
N CYS A 120 -1.12 11.27 -5.54
CA CYS A 120 -2.38 10.85 -6.16
C CYS A 120 -2.64 11.50 -7.54
N HIS A 121 -1.71 12.35 -8.00
CA HIS A 121 -1.87 13.19 -9.19
C HIS A 121 -2.24 12.43 -10.47
N TYR A 122 -1.73 11.21 -10.64
CA TYR A 122 -2.00 10.38 -11.82
C TYR A 122 -3.45 9.87 -11.90
N ASN A 123 -4.21 9.92 -10.79
CA ASN A 123 -5.62 9.51 -10.74
C ASN A 123 -6.59 10.69 -10.87
N VAL A 124 -6.11 11.93 -10.71
CA VAL A 124 -6.99 13.12 -10.62
C VAL A 124 -7.86 13.27 -11.86
N HIS A 125 -7.30 13.08 -13.06
CA HIS A 125 -8.06 13.15 -14.31
C HIS A 125 -9.08 12.02 -14.47
N SER A 126 -8.75 10.81 -14.04
CA SER A 126 -9.71 9.69 -14.09
C SER A 126 -10.87 9.90 -13.12
N ILE A 127 -10.59 10.49 -11.95
CA ILE A 127 -11.62 10.84 -10.97
C ILE A 127 -12.49 11.98 -11.52
N ASP A 128 -11.89 13.06 -12.03
CA ASP A 128 -12.61 14.21 -12.58
C ASP A 128 -13.58 13.83 -13.71
N ASN A 129 -13.15 12.92 -14.60
CA ASN A 129 -13.99 12.40 -15.68
C ASN A 129 -15.19 11.55 -15.20
N GLU A 130 -15.17 11.06 -13.97
CA GLU A 130 -16.24 10.23 -13.36
C GLU A 130 -17.15 11.06 -12.43
N LEU A 131 -16.77 12.30 -12.11
CA LEU A 131 -17.65 13.19 -11.35
C LEU A 131 -18.84 13.62 -12.20
N GLU A 132 -20.05 13.55 -11.62
CA GLU A 132 -21.25 14.13 -12.24
C GLU A 132 -21.11 15.65 -12.44
N ASP A 133 -20.46 16.32 -11.48
CA ASP A 133 -20.13 17.75 -11.53
C ASP A 133 -18.63 17.97 -11.28
N SER A 134 -17.87 18.21 -12.35
CA SER A 134 -16.42 18.49 -12.30
C SER A 134 -16.06 19.71 -11.45
N THR A 135 -17.00 20.63 -11.18
CA THR A 135 -16.70 21.79 -10.31
C THR A 135 -16.44 21.37 -8.85
N GLN A 136 -16.88 20.16 -8.46
CA GLN A 136 -16.66 19.58 -7.14
C GLN A 136 -15.29 18.92 -6.96
N ILE A 137 -14.42 18.88 -7.98
CA ILE A 137 -13.13 18.20 -7.87
C ILE A 137 -12.26 18.77 -6.73
N LYS A 138 -12.27 20.09 -6.53
CA LYS A 138 -11.50 20.77 -5.46
C LYS A 138 -11.94 20.35 -4.05
N PRO A 139 -13.24 20.46 -3.67
CA PRO A 139 -13.68 20.01 -2.35
C PRO A 139 -13.49 18.50 -2.15
N VAL A 140 -13.70 17.68 -3.20
CA VAL A 140 -13.45 16.23 -3.14
C VAL A 140 -12.00 15.92 -2.81
N VAL A 141 -11.05 16.53 -3.54
CA VAL A 141 -9.61 16.34 -3.29
C VAL A 141 -9.22 16.84 -1.90
N ARG A 142 -9.73 17.99 -1.45
CA ARG A 142 -9.43 18.52 -0.11
C ARG A 142 -9.91 17.60 1.01
N THR A 143 -11.13 17.08 0.91
CA THR A 143 -11.68 16.13 1.88
C THR A 143 -10.91 14.81 1.86
N ALA A 144 -10.57 14.30 0.68
CA ALA A 144 -9.77 13.08 0.53
C ALA A 144 -8.38 13.23 1.17
N LEU A 145 -7.69 14.36 0.93
CA LEU A 145 -6.39 14.65 1.54
C LEU A 145 -6.48 14.79 3.07
N ALA A 146 -7.54 15.42 3.59
CA ALA A 146 -7.76 15.52 5.03
C ALA A 146 -7.99 14.15 5.69
N LEU A 147 -8.83 13.30 5.08
CA LEU A 147 -9.08 11.94 5.55
C LEU A 147 -7.84 11.05 5.45
N CYS A 148 -7.09 11.14 4.35
CA CYS A 148 -5.85 10.41 4.16
C CYS A 148 -4.80 10.82 5.21
N SER A 149 -4.64 12.13 5.43
CA SER A 149 -3.72 12.66 6.44
C SER A 149 -4.08 12.20 7.85
N SER A 150 -5.37 12.17 8.21
CA SER A 150 -5.78 11.71 9.53
C SER A 150 -5.48 10.23 9.74
N VAL A 151 -5.76 9.38 8.75
CA VAL A 151 -5.44 7.94 8.80
C VAL A 151 -3.93 7.72 8.92
N TYR A 152 -3.11 8.42 8.14
CA TYR A 152 -1.65 8.32 8.23
C TYR A 152 -1.13 8.78 9.59
N ILE A 153 -1.56 9.93 10.09
CA ILE A 153 -1.12 10.44 11.40
C ILE A 153 -1.53 9.48 12.52
N MET A 154 -2.77 9.01 12.53
CA MET A 154 -3.23 8.08 13.55
C MET A 154 -2.48 6.74 13.47
N THR A 155 -2.31 6.18 12.27
CA THR A 155 -1.56 4.93 12.08
C THR A 155 -0.12 5.07 12.57
N SER A 156 0.56 6.16 12.22
CA SER A 156 1.93 6.42 12.66
C SER A 156 2.04 6.60 14.17
N ILE A 157 1.12 7.38 14.80
CA ILE A 157 1.14 7.59 16.25
C ILE A 157 0.88 6.27 16.99
N PHE A 158 -0.22 5.58 16.70
CA PHE A 158 -0.59 4.37 17.44
C PHE A 158 0.30 3.18 17.11
N GLY A 159 0.74 3.03 15.86
CA GLY A 159 1.72 2.01 15.47
C GLY A 159 3.06 2.20 16.17
N PHE A 160 3.58 3.44 16.21
CA PHE A 160 4.82 3.72 16.92
C PHE A 160 4.68 3.62 18.44
N LEU A 161 3.54 3.99 19.02
CA LEU A 161 3.26 3.73 20.43
C LEU A 161 3.22 2.22 20.76
N LEU A 162 2.74 1.40 19.83
CA LEU A 162 2.60 -0.04 20.02
C LEU A 162 3.94 -0.79 19.96
N PHE A 163 4.82 -0.41 19.03
CA PHE A 163 6.06 -1.14 18.73
C PHE A 163 7.35 -0.37 19.07
N GLY A 164 7.28 0.95 19.21
CA GLY A 164 8.42 1.81 19.55
C GLY A 164 9.60 1.65 18.59
N ASP A 165 10.81 1.55 19.16
CA ASP A 165 12.06 1.35 18.42
C ASP A 165 12.10 0.03 17.63
N GLY A 166 11.19 -0.91 17.91
CA GLY A 166 11.04 -2.19 17.18
C GLY A 166 10.14 -2.12 15.95
N THR A 167 9.67 -0.94 15.55
CA THR A 167 8.83 -0.77 14.36
C THR A 167 9.60 -1.17 13.09
N LEU A 168 9.04 -2.10 12.31
CA LEU A 168 9.62 -2.58 11.06
C LEU A 168 9.23 -1.71 9.86
N ASP A 169 9.96 -1.85 8.75
CA ASP A 169 9.63 -1.24 7.45
C ASP A 169 8.17 -1.50 7.04
N ASP A 170 7.71 -2.74 7.23
CA ASP A 170 6.30 -3.14 7.14
C ASP A 170 5.76 -3.39 8.56
N VAL A 171 4.99 -2.44 9.08
CA VAL A 171 4.40 -2.53 10.42
C VAL A 171 3.49 -3.74 10.58
N LEU A 172 2.94 -4.31 9.49
CA LEU A 172 2.11 -5.52 9.58
C LEU A 172 2.93 -6.75 9.97
N ALA A 173 4.22 -6.77 9.66
CA ALA A 173 5.12 -7.83 10.08
C ALA A 173 5.32 -7.82 11.60
N ASN A 174 5.15 -6.69 12.29
CA ASN A 174 5.20 -6.62 13.76
C ASN A 174 4.04 -7.34 14.46
N PHE A 175 2.95 -7.65 13.75
CA PHE A 175 1.79 -8.37 14.28
C PHE A 175 1.95 -9.90 14.18
N ASP A 176 3.16 -10.41 14.03
CA ASP A 176 3.46 -11.85 14.02
C ASP A 176 3.67 -12.45 15.43
N MET A 177 3.83 -11.59 16.45
CA MET A 177 4.11 -12.00 17.84
C MET A 177 2.90 -11.81 18.78
N ASP A 178 2.92 -12.53 19.90
CA ASP A 178 1.95 -12.31 20.99
C ASP A 178 2.16 -10.92 21.61
N LEU A 179 1.10 -10.10 21.57
CA LEU A 179 1.09 -8.77 22.12
C LEU A 179 0.82 -8.77 23.64
N GLY A 180 0.60 -9.93 24.27
CA GLY A 180 0.37 -9.99 25.73
C GLY A 180 -0.97 -9.40 26.15
N ILE A 181 -1.96 -9.42 25.24
CA ILE A 181 -3.34 -9.03 25.49
C ILE A 181 -4.29 -10.21 25.21
N PRO A 182 -5.48 -10.25 25.83
CA PRO A 182 -6.48 -11.27 25.50
C PRO A 182 -6.80 -11.26 24.00
N TYR A 183 -6.91 -12.46 23.42
CA TYR A 183 -7.20 -12.65 21.99
C TYR A 183 -6.16 -12.04 21.03
N SER A 184 -4.89 -11.89 21.46
CA SER A 184 -3.84 -11.28 20.63
C SER A 184 -3.72 -11.93 19.25
N SER A 185 -3.70 -13.25 19.14
CA SER A 185 -3.54 -13.89 17.82
C SER A 185 -4.70 -13.57 16.87
N LEU A 186 -5.94 -13.58 17.36
CA LEU A 186 -7.11 -13.25 16.58
C LEU A 186 -7.09 -11.78 16.12
N LEU A 187 -6.70 -10.86 17.00
CA LEU A 187 -6.60 -9.45 16.66
C LEU A 187 -5.48 -9.18 15.65
N ASN A 188 -4.33 -9.84 15.81
CA ASN A 188 -3.21 -9.79 14.88
C ASN A 188 -3.63 -10.28 13.49
N ASP A 189 -4.28 -11.45 13.43
CA ASP A 189 -4.79 -12.01 12.17
C ASP A 189 -5.83 -11.09 11.54
N ALA A 190 -6.72 -10.50 12.33
CA ALA A 190 -7.71 -9.54 11.85
C ALA A 190 -7.04 -8.30 11.23
N VAL A 191 -6.02 -7.72 11.87
CA VAL A 191 -5.22 -6.60 11.36
C VAL A 191 -4.55 -6.96 10.04
N ARG A 192 -3.84 -8.10 10.01
CA ARG A 192 -3.08 -8.56 8.85
C ARG A 192 -3.96 -8.91 7.65
N VAL A 193 -5.01 -9.70 7.87
CA VAL A 193 -5.94 -10.14 6.82
C VAL A 193 -6.78 -8.97 6.31
N SER A 194 -7.28 -8.10 7.19
CA SER A 194 -8.06 -6.93 6.75
C SER A 194 -7.24 -5.98 5.89
N TYR A 195 -5.98 -5.71 6.24
CA TYR A 195 -5.11 -4.84 5.46
C TYR A 195 -4.65 -5.51 4.15
N ALA A 196 -4.35 -6.81 4.15
CA ALA A 196 -4.07 -7.55 2.92
C ALA A 196 -5.26 -7.50 1.95
N ALA A 197 -6.48 -7.71 2.46
CA ALA A 197 -7.71 -7.59 1.67
C ALA A 197 -7.93 -6.16 1.16
N HIS A 198 -7.70 -5.14 1.99
CA HIS A 198 -7.71 -3.73 1.58
C HIS A 198 -6.80 -3.52 0.37
N LEU A 199 -5.53 -3.93 0.44
CA LEU A 199 -4.58 -3.78 -0.66
C LEU A 199 -4.99 -4.54 -1.93
N MET A 200 -5.60 -5.71 -1.78
CA MET A 200 -6.14 -6.46 -2.92
C MET A 200 -7.27 -5.70 -3.63
N LEU A 201 -8.13 -5.01 -2.88
CA LEU A 201 -9.23 -4.21 -3.44
C LEU A 201 -8.76 -2.86 -4.00
N VAL A 202 -7.67 -2.27 -3.47
CA VAL A 202 -7.05 -1.07 -4.05
C VAL A 202 -6.36 -1.35 -5.38
N PHE A 203 -5.80 -2.55 -5.55
CA PHE A 203 -5.02 -2.93 -6.74
C PHE A 203 -5.66 -2.53 -8.08
N PRO A 204 -6.91 -2.91 -8.40
CA PRO A 204 -7.48 -2.60 -9.70
C PRO A 204 -7.76 -1.10 -9.90
N ILE A 205 -7.97 -0.33 -8.83
CA ILE A 205 -8.15 1.13 -8.88
C ILE A 205 -6.87 1.82 -9.37
N VAL A 206 -5.70 1.37 -8.89
CA VAL A 206 -4.39 1.91 -9.31
C VAL A 206 -3.95 1.32 -10.65
N PHE A 207 -4.27 0.05 -10.89
CA PHE A 207 -3.91 -0.64 -12.13
C PHE A 207 -4.64 -0.07 -13.36
N PHE A 208 -5.87 0.38 -13.20
CA PHE A 208 -6.68 0.96 -14.28
C PHE A 208 -6.02 2.17 -14.97
N PRO A 209 -5.67 3.26 -14.26
CA PRO A 209 -5.00 4.41 -14.86
C PRO A 209 -3.58 4.08 -15.32
N LEU A 210 -2.85 3.19 -14.63
CA LEU A 210 -1.55 2.70 -15.12
C LEU A 210 -1.67 2.09 -16.52
N ARG A 211 -2.67 1.23 -16.71
CA ARG A 211 -2.93 0.58 -18.01
C ARG A 211 -3.36 1.59 -19.07
N LEU A 212 -4.23 2.55 -18.73
CA LEU A 212 -4.66 3.59 -19.66
C LEU A 212 -3.49 4.47 -20.11
N ASN A 213 -2.64 4.90 -19.17
CA ASN A 213 -1.46 5.70 -19.49
C ASN A 213 -0.46 4.93 -20.36
N LEU A 214 -0.24 3.63 -20.07
CA LEU A 214 0.65 2.79 -20.88
C LEU A 214 0.10 2.54 -22.30
N ASP A 215 -1.21 2.30 -22.43
CA ASP A 215 -1.87 2.14 -23.74
C ASP A 215 -1.75 3.43 -24.57
N GLY A 216 -2.00 4.59 -23.96
CA GLY A 216 -1.86 5.88 -24.63
C GLY A 216 -0.42 6.19 -25.04
N LEU A 217 0.56 5.79 -24.23
CA LEU A 217 1.98 5.97 -24.53
C LEU A 217 2.45 5.08 -25.69
N LEU A 218 2.06 3.80 -25.70
CA LEU A 218 2.49 2.83 -26.71
C LEU A 218 1.70 2.91 -28.02
N PHE A 219 0.42 3.32 -27.94
CA PHE A 219 -0.52 3.30 -29.07
C PHE A 219 -1.30 4.62 -29.21
N PRO A 220 -0.63 5.78 -29.39
CA PRO A 220 -1.27 7.09 -29.38
C PRO A 220 -2.31 7.32 -30.50
N SER A 221 -2.21 6.59 -31.62
CA SER A 221 -3.12 6.73 -32.78
C SER A 221 -4.12 5.57 -32.92
N ALA A 222 -4.19 4.66 -31.93
CA ALA A 222 -5.02 3.47 -32.04
C ALA A 222 -6.48 3.74 -31.65
N ARG A 223 -7.40 2.94 -32.22
CA ARG A 223 -8.84 3.01 -31.91
C ARG A 223 -9.14 2.80 -30.41
N PRO A 224 -10.29 3.29 -29.92
CA PRO A 224 -10.66 3.21 -28.51
C PRO A 224 -10.55 1.79 -27.93
N PHE A 225 -10.01 1.72 -26.72
CA PHE A 225 -9.63 0.53 -25.95
C PHE A 225 -10.68 -0.59 -25.88
N HIS A 226 -11.96 -0.27 -26.05
CA HIS A 226 -13.07 -1.21 -25.93
C HIS A 226 -13.15 -2.25 -27.07
N GLN A 227 -12.61 -1.95 -28.25
CA GLN A 227 -12.73 -2.82 -29.45
C GLN A 227 -11.60 -3.83 -29.63
N ALA A 228 -10.44 -3.67 -28.95
CA ALA A 228 -9.26 -4.51 -29.16
C ALA A 228 -8.98 -5.42 -27.94
N ASN A 229 -9.80 -6.46 -27.76
CA ASN A 229 -9.67 -7.41 -26.64
C ASN A 229 -8.27 -8.05 -26.52
N MET A 230 -7.55 -8.27 -27.63
CA MET A 230 -6.18 -8.79 -27.58
C MET A 230 -5.17 -7.77 -27.04
N ARG A 231 -5.27 -6.50 -27.45
CA ARG A 231 -4.38 -5.43 -26.95
C ARG A 231 -4.57 -5.24 -25.45
N PHE A 232 -5.83 -5.19 -25.03
CA PHE A 232 -6.22 -5.18 -23.62
C PHE A 232 -5.55 -6.31 -22.84
N ALA A 233 -5.69 -7.55 -23.33
CA ALA A 233 -5.14 -8.72 -22.66
C ALA A 233 -3.61 -8.68 -22.61
N LEU A 234 -2.93 -8.34 -23.70
CA LEU A 234 -1.47 -8.28 -23.77
C LEU A 234 -0.89 -7.24 -22.80
N ILE A 235 -1.45 -6.02 -22.78
CA ILE A 235 -0.98 -4.98 -21.85
C ILE A 235 -1.24 -5.39 -20.41
N THR A 236 -2.43 -5.93 -20.11
CA THR A 236 -2.74 -6.39 -18.75
C THR A 236 -1.83 -7.52 -18.30
N ILE A 237 -1.59 -8.54 -19.13
CA ILE A 237 -0.69 -9.65 -18.81
C ILE A 237 0.74 -9.14 -18.62
N GLY A 238 1.23 -8.29 -19.54
CA GLY A 238 2.58 -7.73 -19.44
C GLY A 238 2.79 -6.89 -18.18
N LEU A 239 1.83 -6.04 -17.84
CA LEU A 239 1.87 -5.24 -16.60
C LEU A 239 1.83 -6.12 -15.36
N ILE A 240 0.89 -7.07 -15.27
CA ILE A 240 0.78 -7.98 -14.12
C ILE A 240 2.06 -8.81 -13.97
N ALA A 241 2.62 -9.33 -15.07
CA ALA A 241 3.89 -10.07 -15.04
C ALA A 241 5.02 -9.20 -14.51
N THR A 242 5.11 -7.94 -14.94
CA THR A 242 6.13 -7.00 -14.46
C THR A 242 5.99 -6.73 -12.96
N ILE A 243 4.76 -6.48 -12.48
CA ILE A 243 4.49 -6.25 -11.06
C ILE A 243 4.78 -7.51 -10.23
N PHE A 244 4.42 -8.70 -10.74
CA PHE A 244 4.70 -9.98 -10.09
C PHE A 244 6.20 -10.23 -9.95
N LEU A 245 6.99 -9.99 -11.00
CA LEU A 245 8.45 -10.11 -10.94
C LEU A 245 9.04 -9.12 -9.94
N GLY A 246 8.66 -7.84 -10.02
CA GLY A 246 9.11 -6.83 -9.06
C GLY A 246 8.78 -7.21 -7.62
N ALA A 247 7.59 -7.77 -7.37
CA ALA A 247 7.17 -8.22 -6.05
C ALA A 247 7.92 -9.46 -5.52
N ASN A 248 8.62 -10.22 -6.37
CA ASN A 248 9.45 -11.34 -5.93
C ASN A 248 10.92 -10.93 -5.75
N PHE A 249 11.41 -9.96 -6.52
CA PHE A 249 12.82 -9.55 -6.48
C PHE A 249 13.12 -8.39 -5.52
N ILE A 250 12.13 -7.58 -5.16
CA ILE A 250 12.31 -6.47 -4.22
C ILE A 250 12.03 -6.96 -2.80
N PRO A 251 13.05 -7.06 -1.92
CA PRO A 251 12.91 -7.66 -0.60
C PRO A 251 12.21 -6.73 0.41
N SER A 252 12.44 -5.42 0.34
CA SER A 252 11.81 -4.43 1.24
C SER A 252 10.89 -3.46 0.50
N ILE A 253 9.73 -3.19 1.09
CA ILE A 253 8.81 -2.14 0.63
C ILE A 253 9.39 -0.74 0.82
N TRP A 254 10.25 -0.57 1.82
CA TRP A 254 10.86 0.70 2.16
C TRP A 254 11.74 1.20 1.02
N ASP A 255 12.58 0.31 0.47
CA ASP A 255 13.41 0.60 -0.71
C ASP A 255 12.57 1.00 -1.92
N ALA A 256 11.45 0.30 -2.15
CA ALA A 256 10.54 0.60 -3.25
C ALA A 256 9.91 2.00 -3.11
N PHE A 257 9.46 2.37 -1.91
CA PHE A 257 8.90 3.70 -1.64
C PHE A 257 9.95 4.79 -1.68
N GLN A 258 11.16 4.55 -1.19
CA GLN A 258 12.25 5.51 -1.30
C GLN A 258 12.58 5.83 -2.77
N PHE A 259 12.76 4.78 -3.57
CA PHE A 259 13.11 4.94 -4.97
C PHE A 259 12.00 5.65 -5.75
N THR A 260 10.76 5.20 -5.59
CA THR A 260 9.60 5.78 -6.30
C THR A 260 9.36 7.23 -5.87
N GLY A 261 9.51 7.50 -4.57
CA GLY A 261 9.34 8.81 -3.97
C GLY A 261 10.35 9.82 -4.44
N ALA A 262 11.63 9.44 -4.45
CA ALA A 262 12.72 10.32 -4.85
C ALA A 262 12.73 10.62 -6.35
N THR A 263 12.09 9.78 -7.16
CA THR A 263 12.11 9.88 -8.63
C THR A 263 10.75 10.27 -9.20
N ALA A 264 9.88 9.30 -9.46
CA ALA A 264 8.62 9.49 -10.16
C ALA A 264 7.67 10.45 -9.43
N ALA A 265 7.57 10.33 -8.11
CA ALA A 265 6.67 11.19 -7.33
C ALA A 265 7.15 12.65 -7.29
N VAL A 266 8.46 12.89 -7.20
CA VAL A 266 9.03 14.25 -7.31
C VAL A 266 8.77 14.86 -8.69
N CYS A 267 8.97 14.08 -9.76
CA CYS A 267 8.69 14.54 -11.12
C CYS A 267 7.22 14.94 -11.31
N LEU A 268 6.30 14.06 -10.90
CA LEU A 268 4.86 14.26 -11.07
C LEU A 268 4.29 15.34 -10.14
N GLY A 269 4.75 15.40 -8.89
CA GLY A 269 4.20 16.32 -7.88
C GLY A 269 4.77 17.73 -7.92
N PHE A 270 6.04 17.89 -8.32
CA PHE A 270 6.73 19.17 -8.21
C PHE A 270 7.31 19.67 -9.54
N ILE A 271 8.03 18.83 -10.28
CA ILE A 271 8.79 19.29 -11.46
C ILE A 271 7.86 19.57 -12.65
N PHE A 272 7.06 18.60 -13.08
CA PHE A 272 6.21 18.75 -14.26
C PHE A 272 5.15 19.84 -14.10
N PRO A 273 4.39 19.90 -12.98
CA PRO A 273 3.44 20.99 -12.78
C PRO A 273 4.10 22.37 -12.85
N ALA A 274 5.24 22.56 -12.17
CA ALA A 274 5.97 23.83 -12.21
C ALA A 274 6.45 24.18 -13.62
N SER A 275 7.00 23.20 -14.36
CA SER A 275 7.46 23.40 -15.73
C SER A 275 6.34 23.79 -16.69
N LEU A 276 5.13 23.24 -16.51
CA LEU A 276 3.96 23.56 -17.32
C LEU A 276 3.41 24.95 -17.01
N THR A 277 3.42 25.36 -15.73
CA THR A 277 2.94 26.71 -15.34
C THR A 277 3.88 27.84 -15.73
N LEU A 278 5.18 27.56 -15.87
CA LEU A 278 6.19 28.55 -16.25
C LEU A 278 6.32 28.73 -17.77
N ARG A 279 5.72 27.83 -18.55
CA ARG A 279 5.74 27.86 -20.02
C ARG A 279 4.53 28.59 -20.58
#